data_AF-A0A927PWP1-F1
#
_entry.id   AF-A0A927PWP1-F1
#
_cell.length_a   1.000
_cell.length_b   1.000
_cell.length_c   1.000
_cell.angle_alpha   90.00
_cell.angle_beta   90.00
_cell.angle_gamma   90.00
#
_symmetry.space_group_name_H-M   'P 1'
#
loop_
_entity.id
_entity.type
_entity.pdbx_description
1 polymer ?
#
loop_
_entity_poly.entity_id
_entity_poly.type
_entity_poly.pdbx_seq_one_letter_code
_entity_poly.pdbx_strand_id
1 'polypeptide(L)'
;MPEPVSAAAVPSRPSILPDDARLPEASRPLVARLLSLIADIEARTQDDAVLVSALTEVRQMRDDHLPRLVTSYAEIPAAHRAEIFRRTGRSASYNLNQGFERMIERLETLSRSLAQDDIDSFADNLRFIEHRYGNDDPSR
;
A
#
# COMPACT_ATOMS: atom_id res chain seq x y z
N MET A 1 19.55 42.97 -3.26
CA MET A 1 19.27 41.65 -3.84
C MET A 1 18.62 40.79 -2.76
N PRO A 2 17.39 40.30 -2.94
CA PRO A 2 16.82 39.35 -2.00
C PRO A 2 17.34 37.94 -2.33
N GLU A 3 17.97 37.29 -1.36
CA GLU A 3 18.27 35.85 -1.43
C GLU A 3 16.94 35.06 -1.41
N PRO A 4 16.76 34.06 -2.28
CA PRO A 4 15.62 33.16 -2.16
C PRO A 4 15.83 32.29 -0.92
N VAL A 5 14.91 32.43 0.04
CA VAL A 5 14.78 31.52 1.17
C VAL A 5 14.72 30.08 0.65
N SER A 6 15.73 29.28 1.01
CA SER A 6 15.72 27.83 0.81
C SER A 6 14.40 27.26 1.29
N ALA A 7 13.63 26.73 0.35
CA ALA A 7 12.47 25.90 0.64
C ALA A 7 12.89 24.85 1.68
N ALA A 8 12.19 24.85 2.81
CA ALA A 8 12.34 23.85 3.85
C ALA A 8 12.33 22.47 3.19
N ALA A 9 13.47 21.77 3.28
CA ALA A 9 13.54 20.36 2.98
C ALA A 9 12.51 19.69 3.88
N VAL A 10 11.40 19.26 3.28
CA VAL A 10 10.47 18.35 3.94
C VAL A 10 11.34 17.20 4.45
N PRO A 11 11.20 16.74 5.70
CA PRO A 11 11.92 15.56 6.14
C PRO A 11 11.43 14.42 5.23
N SER A 12 12.26 14.03 4.27
CA SER A 12 12.07 12.84 3.48
C SER A 12 11.98 11.70 4.49
N ARG A 13 10.76 11.28 4.86
CA ARG A 13 10.57 10.10 5.69
C ARG A 13 11.37 8.99 5.03
N PRO A 14 12.12 8.18 5.79
CA PRO A 14 12.92 7.13 5.20
C PRO A 14 12.00 6.17 4.45
N SER A 15 11.93 6.32 3.13
CA SER A 15 11.23 5.39 2.25
C SER A 15 12.00 4.09 2.31
N ILE A 16 11.41 3.06 2.90
CA ILE A 16 12.01 1.73 2.97
C ILE A 16 12.17 1.22 1.54
N LEU A 17 13.39 0.84 1.19
CA LEU A 17 13.71 0.26 -0.10
C LEU A 17 13.42 -1.26 -0.07
N PRO A 18 13.04 -1.87 -1.21
CA PRO A 18 12.80 -3.32 -1.28
C PRO A 18 14.04 -4.16 -0.93
N ASP A 19 15.25 -3.63 -1.12
CA ASP A 19 16.53 -4.30 -0.78
C ASP A 19 17.19 -3.68 0.48
N ASP A 20 16.41 -3.09 1.38
CA ASP A 20 16.97 -2.47 2.59
C ASP A 20 17.80 -3.47 3.41
N ALA A 21 19.05 -3.11 3.74
CA ALA A 21 19.97 -3.97 4.48
C ALA A 21 19.49 -4.31 5.91
N ARG A 22 18.52 -3.56 6.45
CA ARG A 22 17.89 -3.83 7.75
C ARG A 22 16.90 -4.99 7.68
N LEU A 23 16.41 -5.33 6.49
CA LEU A 23 15.48 -6.42 6.27
C LEU A 23 16.22 -7.76 6.14
N PRO A 24 15.68 -8.84 6.73
CA PRO A 24 16.19 -10.16 6.46
C PRO A 24 15.86 -10.57 5.01
N GLU A 25 16.71 -11.39 4.40
CA GLU A 25 16.58 -11.79 2.99
C GLU A 25 15.20 -12.38 2.66
N ALA A 26 14.63 -13.16 3.59
CA ALA A 26 13.30 -13.75 3.43
C ALA A 26 12.15 -12.72 3.36
N SER A 27 12.33 -11.51 3.89
CA SER A 27 11.30 -10.46 3.88
C SER A 27 11.37 -9.56 2.64
N ARG A 28 12.52 -9.49 1.97
CA ARG A 28 12.71 -8.65 0.77
C ARG A 28 11.65 -8.86 -0.32
N PRO A 29 11.30 -10.10 -0.73
CA PRO A 29 10.26 -10.29 -1.74
C PRO A 29 8.87 -9.86 -1.26
N LEU A 30 8.58 -9.95 0.05
CA LEU A 30 7.31 -9.49 0.62
C LEU A 30 7.21 -7.96 0.58
N VAL A 31 8.28 -7.26 0.97
CA VAL A 31 8.33 -5.80 0.91
C VAL A 31 8.24 -5.31 -0.54
N ALA A 32 8.94 -5.95 -1.48
CA ALA A 32 8.85 -5.63 -2.89
C ALA A 32 7.40 -5.78 -3.42
N ARG A 33 6.72 -6.90 -3.08
CA ARG A 33 5.32 -7.12 -3.46
C ARG A 33 4.39 -6.06 -2.85
N LEU A 34 4.58 -5.75 -1.57
CA LEU A 34 3.80 -4.74 -0.86
C LEU A 34 3.92 -3.37 -1.53
N LEU A 35 5.14 -2.94 -1.86
CA LEU A 35 5.39 -1.67 -2.55
C LEU A 35 4.80 -1.64 -3.97
N SER A 36 4.88 -2.75 -4.71
CA SER A 36 4.23 -2.85 -6.03
C SER A 36 2.71 -2.76 -5.94
N LEU A 37 2.09 -3.41 -4.96
CA LEU A 37 0.64 -3.31 -4.73
C LEU A 37 0.23 -1.88 -4.34
N ILE A 38 1.01 -1.23 -3.48
CA ILE A 38 0.81 0.17 -3.13
C ILE A 38 0.82 1.04 -4.39
N ALA A 39 1.84 0.91 -5.24
CA ALA A 39 1.98 1.71 -6.45
C ALA A 39 0.83 1.46 -7.46
N ASP A 40 0.40 0.20 -7.61
CA ASP A 40 -0.75 -0.16 -8.45
C ASP A 40 -2.05 0.49 -7.94
N ILE A 41 -2.30 0.43 -6.63
CA ILE A 41 -3.47 1.08 -6.03
C ILE A 41 -3.40 2.60 -6.19
N GLU A 42 -2.25 3.22 -5.89
CA GLU A 42 -2.08 4.67 -6.05
C GLU A 42 -2.31 5.12 -7.51
N ALA A 43 -1.86 4.33 -8.50
CA ALA A 43 -2.05 4.62 -9.91
C ALA A 43 -3.53 4.56 -10.33
N ARG A 44 -4.29 3.57 -9.84
CA ARG A 44 -5.72 3.44 -10.13
C ARG A 44 -6.54 4.55 -9.48
N THR A 45 -6.22 4.87 -8.23
CA THR A 45 -6.91 5.94 -7.48
C THR A 45 -6.62 7.34 -8.01
N GLN A 46 -5.53 7.55 -8.76
CA GLN A 46 -5.26 8.86 -9.35
C GLN A 46 -6.33 9.31 -10.35
N ASP A 47 -7.02 8.35 -10.98
CA ASP A 47 -8.12 8.63 -11.91
C ASP A 47 -9.45 8.92 -11.20
N ASP A 48 -9.60 8.48 -9.93
CA ASP A 48 -10.86 8.57 -9.19
C ASP A 48 -10.69 9.24 -7.80
N ALA A 49 -11.08 10.52 -7.73
CA ALA A 49 -10.98 11.35 -6.54
C ALA A 49 -11.93 10.93 -5.40
N VAL A 50 -12.87 10.00 -5.62
CA VAL A 50 -13.78 9.51 -4.57
C VAL A 50 -13.05 8.55 -3.61
N LEU A 51 -11.92 8.00 -4.04
CA LEU A 51 -11.14 6.99 -3.30
C LEU A 51 -10.06 7.54 -2.36
N VAL A 52 -10.14 8.83 -1.96
CA VAL A 52 -9.15 9.51 -1.10
C VAL A 52 -8.87 8.78 0.22
N SER A 53 -9.87 8.12 0.81
CA SER A 53 -9.72 7.35 2.06
C SER A 53 -8.84 6.12 1.86
N ALA A 54 -9.04 5.37 0.76
CA ALA A 54 -8.22 4.21 0.42
C ALA A 54 -6.77 4.63 0.16
N LEU A 55 -6.57 5.71 -0.60
CA LEU A 55 -5.25 6.28 -0.86
C LEU A 55 -4.53 6.71 0.43
N THR A 56 -5.27 7.27 1.39
CA THR A 56 -4.72 7.68 2.68
C THR A 56 -4.27 6.48 3.51
N GLU A 57 -5.07 5.40 3.58
CA GLU A 57 -4.71 4.16 4.27
C GLU A 57 -3.43 3.54 3.69
N VAL A 58 -3.35 3.45 2.35
CA VAL A 58 -2.21 2.90 1.62
C VAL A 58 -0.93 3.71 1.87
N ARG A 59 -1.02 5.05 1.83
CA ARG A 59 0.11 5.93 2.14
C ARG A 59 0.54 5.81 3.61
N GLN A 60 -0.40 5.69 4.54
CA GLN A 60 -0.09 5.47 5.95
C GLN A 60 0.60 4.11 6.17
N MET A 61 0.17 3.06 5.45
CA MET A 61 0.86 1.77 5.45
C MET A 61 2.31 1.88 4.98
N ARG A 62 2.56 2.60 3.88
CA ARG A 62 3.92 2.80 3.35
C ARG A 62 4.78 3.66 4.27
N ASP A 63 4.25 4.79 4.74
CA ASP A 63 5.04 5.86 5.33
C ASP A 63 5.14 5.79 6.86
N ASP A 64 4.28 5.00 7.52
CA ASP A 64 4.27 4.83 8.98
C ASP A 64 4.43 3.35 9.39
N HIS A 65 3.50 2.50 8.96
CA HIS A 65 3.44 1.12 9.45
C HIS A 65 4.64 0.28 9.02
N LEU A 66 5.00 0.32 7.74
CA LEU A 66 6.12 -0.41 7.17
C LEU A 66 7.46 0.00 7.80
N PRO A 67 7.89 1.28 7.80
CA PRO A 67 9.16 1.69 8.41
C PRO A 67 9.21 1.43 9.92
N ARG A 68 8.08 1.56 10.63
CA ARG A 68 8.01 1.25 12.06
C ARG A 68 8.26 -0.24 12.32
N LEU A 69 7.66 -1.12 11.53
CA LEU A 69 7.85 -2.58 11.65
C LEU A 69 9.32 -2.98 11.43
N VAL A 70 9.95 -2.40 10.41
CA VAL A 70 11.37 -2.63 10.09
C VAL A 70 12.28 -2.09 11.19
N THR A 71 12.00 -0.89 11.71
CA THR A 71 12.76 -0.29 12.80
C THR A 71 12.68 -1.16 14.05
N SER A 72 11.48 -1.58 14.45
CA SER A 72 11.31 -2.47 15.60
C SER A 72 12.03 -3.81 15.43
N TYR A 73 12.14 -4.34 14.21
CA TYR A 73 12.96 -5.53 13.95
C TYR A 73 14.47 -5.26 14.04
N ALA A 74 14.92 -4.12 13.50
CA ALA A 74 16.32 -3.71 13.52
C ALA A 74 16.83 -3.42 14.94
N GLU A 75 15.95 -2.90 15.81
CA GLU A 75 16.25 -2.65 17.23
C GLU A 75 16.46 -3.94 18.04
N ILE A 76 15.92 -5.08 17.60
CA ILE A 76 16.12 -6.37 18.27
C ILE A 76 17.54 -6.87 17.97
N PRO A 77 18.44 -6.95 18.97
CA PRO A 77 19.81 -7.41 18.77
C PRO A 77 19.84 -8.84 18.24
N ALA A 78 20.78 -9.15 17.34
CA ALA A 78 20.89 -10.48 16.73
C ALA A 78 20.98 -11.62 17.77
N ALA A 79 21.67 -11.39 18.90
CA ALA A 79 21.76 -12.35 20.00
C ALA A 79 20.39 -12.64 20.66
N HIS A 80 19.51 -11.64 20.74
CA HIS A 80 18.17 -11.77 21.31
C HIS A 80 17.16 -12.33 20.30
N ARG A 81 17.41 -12.24 18.99
CA ARG A 81 16.52 -12.82 17.96
C ARG A 81 16.38 -14.34 18.14
N ALA A 82 17.46 -15.02 18.54
CA ALA A 82 17.45 -16.46 18.85
C ALA A 82 16.79 -16.77 20.21
N GLU A 83 16.93 -15.88 21.20
CA GLU A 83 16.26 -15.99 22.51
C GLU A 83 14.72 -15.87 22.39
N ILE A 84 14.24 -14.94 21.55
CA ILE A 84 12.81 -14.78 21.25
C ILE A 84 12.24 -16.08 20.66
N PHE A 85 12.97 -16.75 19.78
CA PHE A 85 12.58 -18.06 19.24
C PHE A 85 12.41 -19.11 20.35
N ARG A 86 13.32 -19.14 21.35
CA ARG A 86 13.22 -20.06 22.49
C ARG A 86 12.03 -19.76 23.42
N ARG A 87 11.69 -18.48 23.63
CA ARG A 87 10.60 -18.07 24.54
C ARG A 87 9.21 -18.12 23.92
N THR A 88 9.07 -17.71 22.65
CA THR A 88 7.76 -17.59 21.98
C THR A 88 7.52 -18.66 20.92
N GLY A 89 8.52 -19.51 20.62
CA GLY A 89 8.42 -20.51 19.55
C GLY A 89 8.41 -19.93 18.13
N ARG A 90 8.46 -18.60 18.00
CA ARG A 90 8.44 -17.87 16.73
C ARG A 90 9.63 -16.91 16.69
N SER A 91 10.33 -16.87 15.56
CA SER A 91 11.45 -15.94 15.40
C SER A 91 10.96 -14.52 15.18
N ALA A 92 11.79 -13.52 15.52
CA ALA A 92 11.47 -12.12 15.21
C ALA A 92 11.23 -11.92 13.70
N SER A 93 11.98 -12.63 12.85
CA SER A 93 11.81 -12.60 11.39
C SER A 93 10.48 -13.23 10.96
N TYR A 94 10.01 -14.26 11.66
CA TYR A 94 8.70 -14.86 11.38
C TYR A 94 7.56 -13.89 11.68
N ASN A 95 7.60 -13.20 12.83
CA ASN A 95 6.58 -12.19 13.17
C ASN A 95 6.62 -11.01 12.20
N LEU A 96 7.81 -10.60 11.76
CA LEU A 96 7.99 -9.58 10.73
C LEU A 96 7.32 -9.99 9.41
N ASN A 97 7.61 -11.20 8.92
CA ASN A 97 7.00 -11.75 7.71
C ASN A 97 5.47 -11.81 7.80
N GLN A 98 4.94 -12.30 8.91
CA GLN A 98 3.49 -12.35 9.14
C GLN A 98 2.85 -10.96 9.15
N GLY A 99 3.55 -9.94 9.66
CA GLY A 99 3.12 -8.55 9.56
C GLY A 99 3.01 -8.10 8.11
N PHE A 100 4.03 -8.36 7.30
CA PHE A 100 4.02 -8.04 5.87
C PHE A 100 2.93 -8.81 5.11
N GLU A 101 2.76 -10.10 5.39
CA GLU A 101 1.70 -10.92 4.77
C GLU A 101 0.31 -10.33 5.04
N ARG A 102 0.01 -9.95 6.29
CA ARG A 102 -1.28 -9.31 6.63
C ARG A 102 -1.49 -7.98 5.92
N MET A 103 -0.42 -7.18 5.76
CA MET A 103 -0.50 -5.93 5.01
C MET A 103 -0.77 -6.19 3.52
N ILE A 104 -0.11 -7.20 2.94
CA ILE A 104 -0.35 -7.63 1.56
C ILE A 104 -1.81 -8.07 1.38
N GLU A 105 -2.33 -8.94 2.26
CA GLU A 105 -3.72 -9.41 2.19
C GLU A 105 -4.73 -8.25 2.26
N ARG A 106 -4.46 -7.25 3.11
CA ARG A 106 -5.29 -6.04 3.22
C ARG A 106 -5.26 -5.22 1.92
N LEU A 107 -4.08 -5.01 1.33
CA LEU A 107 -3.95 -4.30 0.05
C LEU A 107 -4.61 -5.07 -1.10
N GLU A 108 -4.49 -6.39 -1.14
CA GLU A 108 -5.16 -7.22 -2.15
C GLU A 108 -6.68 -7.14 -2.03
N THR A 109 -7.20 -7.13 -0.79
CA THR A 109 -8.63 -6.93 -0.54
C THR A 109 -9.08 -5.56 -1.04
N LEU A 110 -8.31 -4.52 -0.72
CA LEU A 110 -8.60 -3.15 -1.16
C LEU A 110 -8.54 -3.04 -2.68
N SER A 111 -7.51 -3.59 -3.34
CA SER A 111 -7.38 -3.63 -4.80
C SER A 111 -8.58 -4.33 -5.47
N ARG A 112 -9.08 -5.42 -4.90
CA ARG A 112 -10.29 -6.09 -5.40
C ARG A 112 -11.54 -5.23 -5.22
N SER A 113 -11.68 -4.56 -4.08
CA SER A 113 -12.81 -3.63 -3.86
C SER A 113 -12.79 -2.47 -4.85
N LEU A 114 -11.61 -1.92 -5.15
CA LEU A 114 -11.47 -0.87 -6.17
C LEU A 114 -11.87 -1.38 -7.56
N ALA A 115 -11.38 -2.56 -7.95
CA ALA A 115 -11.75 -3.16 -9.24
C ALA A 115 -13.26 -3.44 -9.35
N GLN A 116 -13.91 -3.80 -8.24
CA GLN A 116 -15.36 -4.00 -8.22
C GLN A 116 -16.11 -2.68 -8.42
N ASP A 117 -15.68 -1.61 -7.73
CA ASP A 117 -16.28 -0.28 -7.84
C ASP A 117 -16.15 0.30 -9.27
N ASP A 118 -15.00 0.11 -9.92
CA ASP A 118 -14.77 0.42 -11.33
C ASP A 118 -15.77 -0.30 -12.26
N ILE A 119 -16.00 -1.60 -12.03
CA ILE A 119 -16.95 -2.40 -12.82
C ILE A 119 -18.39 -1.92 -12.62
N ASP A 120 -18.78 -1.62 -11.39
CA ASP A 120 -20.11 -1.12 -11.05
C ASP A 120 -20.36 0.26 -11.69
N SER A 121 -19.38 1.16 -11.60
CA SER A 121 -19.42 2.48 -12.24
C SER A 121 -19.52 2.38 -13.77
N PHE A 122 -18.76 1.47 -14.38
CA PHE A 122 -18.85 1.19 -15.82
C PHE A 122 -20.24 0.67 -16.21
N ALA A 123 -20.80 -0.27 -15.44
CA ALA A 123 -22.12 -0.83 -15.71
C ALA A 123 -23.24 0.23 -15.58
N ASP A 124 -23.13 1.14 -14.62
CA ASP A 124 -24.08 2.24 -14.46
C ASP A 124 -24.03 3.20 -15.67
N ASN A 125 -22.84 3.59 -16.10
CA ASN A 125 -22.66 4.43 -17.28
C ASN A 125 -23.19 3.77 -18.55
N LEU A 126 -22.97 2.46 -18.73
CA LEU A 126 -23.53 1.70 -19.85
C LEU A 126 -25.07 1.74 -19.84
N ARG A 127 -25.71 1.47 -18.69
CA ARG A 127 -27.17 1.55 -18.56
C ARG A 127 -27.69 2.96 -18.82
N PHE A 128 -26.98 3.99 -18.36
CA PHE A 128 -27.35 5.37 -18.63
C PHE A 128 -27.34 5.69 -20.13
N ILE A 129 -26.31 5.25 -20.85
CA ILE A 129 -26.20 5.41 -22.30
C ILE A 129 -27.33 4.64 -23.00
N GLU A 130 -27.58 3.39 -22.63
CA GLU A 130 -28.69 2.58 -23.18
C GLU A 130 -30.06 3.23 -22.92
N HIS A 131 -30.31 3.77 -21.72
CA HIS A 131 -31.56 4.45 -21.43
C HIS A 131 -31.72 5.76 -22.21
N ARG A 132 -30.65 6.55 -22.29
CA ARG A 132 -30.68 7.88 -22.91
C ARG A 132 -30.68 7.83 -24.44
N TYR A 133 -30.01 6.85 -25.03
CA TYR A 133 -29.81 6.76 -26.48
C TYR A 133 -30.46 5.51 -27.11
N GLY A 134 -30.80 4.49 -26.32
CA GLY A 134 -31.51 3.30 -26.80
C GLY A 134 -33.04 3.42 -26.75
N ASN A 135 -33.57 4.40 -26.01
CA ASN A 135 -35.01 4.73 -26.01
C ASN A 135 -35.34 5.96 -26.88
N ASP A 136 -34.31 6.59 -27.47
CA ASP A 136 -34.45 7.53 -28.60
C ASP A 136 -34.40 6.70 -29.90
N ASP A 137 -35.39 5.82 -30.08
CA ASP A 137 -35.84 5.49 -31.43
C ASP A 137 -36.94 6.50 -31.76
N PRO A 138 -36.64 7.60 -32.48
CA PRO A 138 -37.65 8.57 -32.92
C PRO A 138 -38.52 8.04 -34.08
N SER A 139 -38.69 6.72 -34.23
CA SER A 139 -39.40 6.10 -35.36
C SER A 139 -40.40 4.99 -34.97
N ARG A 140 -41.22 5.22 -33.94
CA ARG A 140 -42.49 4.48 -33.77
C ARG A 140 -43.71 5.38 -33.56
#